data_AF-A0A081BQV7-F1
#
_entry.id   AF-A0A081BQV7-F1
#
_cell.length_a   1.000
_cell.length_b   1.000
_cell.length_c   1.000
_cell.angle_alpha   90.00
_cell.angle_beta   90.00
_cell.angle_gamma   90.00
#
_symmetry.space_group_name_H-M   'P 1'
#
loop_
_entity.id
_entity.type
_entity.pdbx_description
1 polymer ?
#
loop_
_entity_poly.entity_id
_entity_poly.type
_entity_poly.pdbx_seq_one_letter_code
_entity_poly.pdbx_strand_id
1 'polypeptide(L)'
;MAMKEVINAGSVTQKAMSLMDEFKQFAFKGNVIDLAVGVIIGGAFGKIVDSLVKQIIMPLISLLLPGQQGYLDWKIVVGAKEIPYGLFLGEVFNFLVIALALFFFVVKFLGWVMRVKKEEATAPAPLSKDQELLTEIRDLLKKQNG
;
A
#
# COMPACT_ATOMS: atom_id res chain seq x y z
N MET A 1 -50.48 -36.04 10.44
CA MET A 1 -49.08 -36.15 9.95
C MET A 1 -48.73 -35.09 8.91
N ALA A 2 -49.67 -34.66 8.05
CA ALA A 2 -49.43 -33.67 6.99
C ALA A 2 -49.23 -32.20 7.44
N MET A 3 -49.41 -31.88 8.72
CA MET A 3 -49.32 -30.50 9.23
C MET A 3 -47.92 -30.11 9.76
N LYS A 4 -46.96 -31.05 9.77
CA LYS A 4 -45.56 -30.79 10.14
C LYS A 4 -44.68 -30.36 8.95
N GLU A 5 -45.10 -30.60 7.71
CA GLU A 5 -44.32 -30.21 6.52
C GLU A 5 -44.52 -28.75 6.10
N VAL A 6 -45.69 -28.17 6.38
CA VAL A 6 -46.00 -26.76 6.03
C VAL A 6 -45.19 -25.77 6.87
N ILE A 7 -44.73 -26.16 8.06
CA ILE A 7 -43.89 -25.32 8.92
C ILE A 7 -42.43 -25.25 8.39
N ASN A 8 -41.99 -26.22 7.59
CA ASN A 8 -40.61 -26.26 7.07
C ASN A 8 -40.42 -25.52 5.74
N ALA A 9 -41.50 -25.07 5.08
CA ALA A 9 -41.43 -24.30 3.85
C ALA A 9 -41.10 -22.79 4.08
N GLY A 10 -41.25 -22.30 5.31
CA GLY A 10 -40.94 -20.92 5.68
C GLY A 10 -39.44 -20.62 5.88
N SER A 11 -38.57 -21.63 5.89
CA SER A 11 -37.13 -21.47 6.15
C SER A 11 -36.27 -21.36 4.88
N VAL A 12 -36.83 -21.68 3.71
CA VAL A 12 -36.07 -21.79 2.44
C VAL A 12 -35.95 -20.44 1.71
N THR A 13 -36.73 -19.42 2.09
CA THR A 13 -36.77 -18.12 1.38
C THR A 13 -35.84 -17.04 1.98
N GLN A 14 -35.15 -17.30 3.11
CA GLN A 14 -34.51 -16.21 3.87
C GLN A 14 -33.06 -15.86 3.49
N LYS A 15 -32.41 -16.48 2.50
CA LYS A 15 -31.01 -16.11 2.24
C LYS A 15 -30.52 -16.33 0.81
N ALA A 16 -31.19 -15.72 -0.15
CA ALA A 16 -30.44 -15.08 -1.21
C ALA A 16 -29.91 -13.77 -0.61
N MET A 17 -28.75 -13.79 0.07
CA MET A 17 -28.03 -12.52 0.16
C MET A 17 -27.81 -12.09 -1.28
N SER A 18 -28.30 -10.91 -1.63
CA SER A 18 -27.98 -10.33 -2.92
C SER A 18 -26.46 -10.34 -3.05
N LEU A 19 -25.91 -10.64 -4.22
CA LEU A 19 -24.46 -10.53 -4.46
C LEU A 19 -23.91 -9.16 -4.02
N MET A 20 -24.78 -8.13 -3.99
CA MET A 20 -24.50 -6.82 -3.43
C MET A 20 -24.26 -6.85 -1.91
N ASP A 21 -25.04 -7.60 -1.14
CA ASP A 21 -24.90 -7.74 0.32
C ASP A 21 -23.67 -8.59 0.68
N GLU A 22 -23.38 -9.63 -0.10
CA GLU A 22 -22.15 -10.43 0.03
C GLU A 22 -20.90 -9.61 -0.30
N PHE A 23 -20.95 -8.83 -1.39
CA PHE A 23 -19.89 -7.91 -1.76
C PHE A 23 -19.69 -6.82 -0.70
N LYS A 24 -20.77 -6.28 -0.14
CA LYS A 24 -20.74 -5.29 0.93
C LYS A 24 -20.05 -5.88 2.17
N GLN A 25 -20.43 -7.08 2.60
CA GLN A 25 -19.78 -7.76 3.74
C GLN A 25 -18.31 -8.11 3.46
N PHE A 26 -17.95 -8.45 2.22
CA PHE A 26 -16.57 -8.67 1.81
C PHE A 26 -15.75 -7.38 1.82
N ALA A 27 -16.27 -6.31 1.21
CA ALA A 27 -15.61 -5.01 1.10
C ALA A 27 -15.42 -4.34 2.46
N PHE A 28 -16.34 -4.54 3.41
CA PHE A 28 -16.21 -4.00 4.77
C PHE A 28 -15.32 -4.84 5.71
N LYS A 29 -14.72 -5.93 5.24
CA LYS A 29 -13.58 -6.52 5.96
C LYS A 29 -12.43 -5.52 5.91
N GLY A 30 -12.10 -4.91 7.05
CA GLY A 30 -11.17 -3.76 7.14
C GLY A 30 -9.86 -3.93 6.37
N ASN A 31 -9.29 -5.14 6.32
CA ASN A 31 -8.07 -5.43 5.57
C ASN A 31 -8.17 -5.18 4.04
N VAL A 32 -9.37 -5.23 3.45
CA VAL A 32 -9.59 -5.00 2.00
C VAL A 32 -9.64 -3.52 1.68
N ILE A 33 -10.24 -2.70 2.56
CA ILE A 33 -10.34 -1.25 2.36
C ILE A 33 -8.95 -0.62 2.44
N ASP A 34 -8.17 -0.96 3.46
CA ASP A 34 -6.83 -0.41 3.64
C ASP A 34 -5.90 -0.82 2.49
N LEU A 35 -6.03 -2.07 2.01
CA LEU A 35 -5.30 -2.55 0.83
C LEU A 35 -5.73 -1.81 -0.45
N ALA A 36 -7.02 -1.60 -0.66
CA ALA A 36 -7.54 -0.87 -1.83
C ALA A 36 -7.05 0.58 -1.84
N VAL A 37 -7.11 1.26 -0.69
CA VAL A 37 -6.60 2.63 -0.53
C VAL A 37 -5.09 2.68 -0.80
N GLY A 38 -4.32 1.74 -0.24
CA GLY A 38 -2.88 1.64 -0.47
C GLY A 38 -2.51 1.46 -1.95
N VAL A 39 -3.23 0.61 -2.68
CA VAL A 39 -3.00 0.37 -4.12
C VAL A 39 -3.35 1.60 -4.96
N ILE A 40 -4.48 2.26 -4.68
CA ILE A 40 -4.91 3.46 -5.43
C ILE A 40 -3.92 4.61 -5.20
N ILE A 41 -3.55 4.87 -3.94
CA ILE A 41 -2.59 5.93 -3.60
C ILE A 41 -1.21 5.59 -4.17
N GLY A 42 -0.76 4.34 -4.05
CA GLY A 42 0.51 3.89 -4.60
C GLY A 42 0.59 4.07 -6.12
N GLY A 43 -0.49 3.70 -6.85
CA GLY A 43 -0.58 3.89 -8.29
C GLY A 43 -0.61 5.37 -8.70
N ALA A 44 -1.32 6.23 -7.96
CA ALA A 44 -1.38 7.66 -8.22
C ALA A 44 -0.02 8.35 -7.93
N PHE A 45 0.61 8.03 -6.81
CA PHE A 45 1.93 8.55 -6.45
C PHE A 45 3.01 8.12 -7.45
N GLY A 46 2.99 6.86 -7.89
CA GLY A 46 3.87 6.35 -8.94
C GLY A 46 3.81 7.20 -10.21
N LYS A 47 2.61 7.63 -10.64
CA LYS A 47 2.44 8.53 -11.80
C LYS A 47 3.03 9.93 -11.58
N ILE A 48 2.97 10.45 -10.35
CA ILE A 48 3.58 11.75 -10.02
C ILE A 48 5.10 11.66 -10.16
N VAL A 49 5.70 10.60 -9.61
CA VAL A 49 7.15 10.37 -9.72
C VAL A 49 7.55 10.11 -11.18
N ASP A 50 6.82 9.26 -11.90
CA ASP A 50 7.02 9.01 -13.32
C ASP A 50 7.00 10.31 -14.14
N SER A 51 6.01 11.18 -13.89
CA SER A 51 5.91 12.48 -14.54
C SER A 51 7.11 13.38 -14.23
N LEU A 52 7.57 13.43 -12.98
CA LEU A 52 8.76 14.19 -12.59
C LEU A 52 10.00 13.68 -13.33
N VAL A 53 10.17 12.36 -13.41
CA VAL A 53 11.32 11.77 -14.08
C VAL A 53 11.27 12.03 -15.58
N LYS A 54 10.14 11.72 -16.23
CA LYS A 54 9.98 11.86 -17.68
C LYS A 54 10.00 13.30 -18.16
N GLN A 55 9.41 14.24 -17.41
CA GLN A 55 9.26 15.62 -17.87
C GLN A 55 10.37 16.55 -17.38
N ILE A 56 11.10 16.20 -16.32
CA ILE A 56 12.14 17.08 -15.75
C ILE A 56 13.50 16.41 -15.82
N ILE A 57 13.65 15.22 -15.23
CA ILE A 57 14.96 14.54 -15.13
C ILE A 57 15.46 14.07 -16.50
N MET A 58 14.64 13.38 -17.28
CA MET A 58 15.03 12.81 -18.58
C MET A 58 15.39 13.90 -19.60
N PRO A 59 14.68 15.03 -19.72
CA PRO A 59 15.11 16.15 -20.56
C PRO A 59 16.46 16.74 -20.14
N LEU A 60 16.71 16.88 -18.83
CA LEU A 60 18.00 17.34 -18.32
C LEU A 60 19.14 16.36 -18.65
N ILE A 61 18.89 15.06 -18.54
CA ILE A 61 19.87 14.02 -18.93
C ILE A 61 20.07 14.04 -20.45
N SER A 62 19.01 14.23 -21.24
CA SER A 62 19.07 14.28 -22.69
C SER A 62 19.88 15.47 -23.21
N LEU A 63 19.92 16.58 -22.45
CA LEU A 63 20.76 17.74 -22.76
C LEU A 63 22.26 17.45 -22.57
N LEU A 64 22.60 16.55 -21.65
CA LEU A 64 23.99 16.16 -21.35
C LEU A 64 24.49 15.02 -22.25
N LEU A 65 23.58 14.25 -22.86
CA LEU A 65 23.91 13.15 -23.77
C LEU A 65 23.98 13.64 -25.22
N PRO A 66 24.94 13.15 -26.03
CA PRO A 66 25.04 13.52 -27.44
C PRO A 66 23.85 12.99 -28.27
N GLY A 67 23.18 13.87 -29.02
CA GLY A 67 22.06 13.57 -29.92
C GLY A 67 21.13 14.79 -30.10
N GLN A 68 20.47 14.96 -31.26
CA GLN A 68 19.52 16.08 -31.46
C GLN A 68 18.27 15.93 -30.57
N GLN A 69 17.88 14.69 -30.25
CA GLN A 69 16.83 14.34 -29.30
C GLN A 69 17.36 13.48 -28.12
N GLY A 70 18.68 13.52 -27.88
CA GLY A 70 19.35 12.75 -26.83
C GLY A 70 19.21 11.24 -26.98
N TYR A 71 18.79 10.55 -25.91
CA TYR A 71 18.65 9.09 -25.87
C TYR A 71 17.53 8.56 -26.80
N LEU A 72 16.61 9.40 -27.28
CA LEU A 72 15.54 9.01 -28.19
C LEU A 72 16.06 8.60 -29.57
N ASP A 73 17.20 9.15 -29.97
CA ASP A 73 17.84 8.86 -31.25
C ASP A 73 18.62 7.54 -31.24
N TRP A 74 18.77 6.91 -30.08
CA TRP A 74 19.52 5.68 -29.93
C TRP A 74 18.69 4.49 -30.42
N LYS A 75 18.87 4.19 -31.71
CA LYS A 75 18.21 3.10 -32.41
C LYS A 75 19.21 2.26 -33.21
N ILE A 76 18.98 0.95 -33.21
CA ILE A 76 19.68 0.03 -34.10
C ILE A 76 18.76 -0.20 -35.30
N VAL A 77 19.29 -0.04 -36.50
CA VAL A 77 18.57 -0.34 -37.74
C VAL A 77 19.00 -1.71 -38.24
N VAL A 78 18.07 -2.66 -38.30
CA VAL A 78 18.31 -3.99 -38.89
C VAL A 78 17.43 -4.11 -40.13
N GLY A 79 18.05 -3.99 -41.29
CA GLY A 79 17.33 -3.92 -42.58
C GLY A 79 16.45 -2.68 -42.66
N ALA A 80 15.13 -2.88 -42.81
CA ALA A 80 14.14 -1.80 -42.86
C ALA A 80 13.46 -1.51 -41.50
N LYS A 81 13.93 -2.13 -40.40
CA LYS A 81 13.28 -2.04 -39.09
C LYS A 81 14.16 -1.30 -38.09
N GLU A 82 13.58 -0.29 -37.45
CA GLU A 82 14.24 0.50 -36.40
C GLU A 82 13.90 -0.07 -35.02
N ILE A 83 14.92 -0.32 -34.20
CA ILE A 83 14.78 -0.79 -32.81
C ILE A 83 15.30 0.32 -31.89
N PRO A 84 14.42 1.16 -31.32
CA PRO A 84 14.81 2.28 -30.45
C PRO A 84 15.12 1.78 -29.03
N TYR A 85 16.31 1.22 -28.83
CA TYR A 85 16.76 0.72 -27.53
C TYR A 85 16.97 1.83 -26.50
N GLY A 86 17.17 3.07 -26.94
CA GLY A 86 17.25 4.23 -26.05
C GLY A 86 15.99 4.43 -25.21
N LEU A 87 14.80 4.27 -25.82
CA LEU A 87 13.53 4.34 -25.10
C LEU A 87 13.45 3.31 -23.97
N PHE A 88 13.90 2.08 -24.24
CA PHE A 88 13.96 1.03 -23.23
C PHE A 88 14.91 1.39 -22.08
N LEU A 89 16.10 1.91 -22.39
CA LEU A 89 17.05 2.37 -21.37
C LEU A 89 16.46 3.49 -20.50
N GLY A 90 15.69 4.40 -21.09
CA GLY A 90 14.97 5.44 -20.38
C GLY A 90 13.93 4.88 -19.41
N GLU A 91 13.17 3.86 -19.80
CA GLU A 91 12.21 3.21 -18.89
C GLU A 91 12.89 2.42 -17.77
N VAL A 92 14.03 1.77 -18.04
CA VAL A 92 14.84 1.11 -16.99
C VAL A 92 15.35 2.13 -15.97
N PHE A 93 15.84 3.27 -16.44
CA PHE A 93 16.30 4.36 -15.56
C PHE A 93 15.14 4.96 -14.76
N ASN A 94 14.00 5.18 -15.40
CA ASN A 94 12.79 5.67 -14.73
C ASN A 94 12.33 4.73 -13.61
N PHE A 95 12.30 3.42 -13.86
CA PHE A 95 12.03 2.42 -12.84
C PHE A 95 13.01 2.50 -11.65
N LEU A 96 14.31 2.64 -11.93
CA LEU A 96 15.33 2.80 -10.89
C LEU A 96 15.10 4.05 -10.03
N VAL A 97 14.71 5.17 -10.64
CA VAL A 97 14.42 6.41 -9.92
C VAL A 97 13.16 6.27 -9.06
N ILE A 98 12.09 5.66 -9.59
CA ILE A 98 10.87 5.39 -8.81
C ILE A 98 11.19 4.47 -7.62
N ALA A 99 11.94 3.40 -7.84
CA ALA A 99 12.34 2.48 -6.79
C ALA A 99 13.20 3.17 -5.71
N LEU A 100 14.15 4.02 -6.12
CA LEU A 100 14.95 4.83 -5.20
C LEU A 100 14.10 5.84 -4.44
N ALA A 101 13.18 6.55 -5.11
CA ALA A 101 12.29 7.51 -4.47
C ALA A 101 11.41 6.84 -3.42
N LEU A 102 10.84 5.67 -3.72
CA LEU A 102 10.08 4.87 -2.76
C LEU A 102 10.96 4.36 -1.62
N PHE A 103 12.17 3.88 -1.90
CA PHE A 103 13.11 3.44 -0.87
C PHE A 103 13.49 4.58 0.08
N PHE A 104 13.89 5.74 -0.45
CA PHE A 104 14.20 6.92 0.35
C PHE A 104 12.99 7.41 1.13
N PHE A 105 11.80 7.43 0.52
CA PHE A 105 10.57 7.77 1.22
C PHE A 105 10.32 6.82 2.38
N VAL A 106 10.33 5.51 2.15
CA VAL A 106 10.11 4.49 3.20
C VAL A 106 11.17 4.59 4.30
N VAL A 107 12.46 4.61 3.97
CA VAL A 107 13.54 4.66 4.97
C VAL A 107 13.50 5.96 5.76
N LYS A 108 13.28 7.10 5.11
CA LYS A 108 13.27 8.40 5.79
C LYS A 108 11.97 8.62 6.56
N PHE A 109 10.81 8.21 6.02
CA PHE A 109 9.51 8.29 6.68
C PHE A 109 9.40 7.30 7.85
N LEU A 110 9.67 6.01 7.66
CA LEU A 110 9.70 5.04 8.77
C LEU A 110 10.78 5.42 9.78
N GLY A 111 11.96 5.86 9.34
CA GLY A 111 13.03 6.31 10.23
C GLY A 111 12.63 7.52 11.09
N TRP A 112 11.82 8.44 10.54
CA TRP A 112 11.26 9.57 11.27
C TRP A 112 10.11 9.14 12.21
N VAL A 113 9.14 8.37 11.72
CA VAL A 113 8.01 7.86 12.52
C VAL A 113 8.49 7.02 13.70
N MET A 114 9.48 6.14 13.50
CA MET A 114 10.07 5.35 14.58
C MET A 114 10.81 6.22 15.61
N ARG A 115 11.38 7.36 15.21
CA ARG A 115 11.97 8.33 16.14
C ARG A 115 10.92 9.06 16.95
N VAL A 116 9.84 9.53 16.32
CA VAL A 116 8.72 10.18 17.02
C VAL A 116 8.07 9.24 18.03
N LYS A 117 7.83 7.96 17.66
CA LYS A 117 7.34 6.93 18.59
C LYS A 117 8.28 6.68 19.77
N LYS A 118 9.60 6.83 19.57
CA LYS A 118 10.60 6.63 20.62
C LYS A 118 10.66 7.81 21.60
N GLU A 119 10.37 9.03 21.14
CA GLU A 119 10.22 10.21 21.98
C GLU A 119 8.89 10.20 22.77
N GLU A 120 7.78 9.77 22.17
CA GLU A 120 6.51 9.58 22.90
C GLU A 120 6.59 8.47 23.97
N ALA A 121 7.48 7.49 23.80
CA ALA A 121 7.74 6.45 24.82
C ALA A 121 8.53 6.97 26.04
N THR A 122 9.02 8.20 26.04
CA THR A 122 9.66 8.83 27.22
C THR A 122 8.71 9.64 28.09
N ALA A 123 7.48 9.90 27.63
CA ALA A 123 6.37 10.19 28.52
C ALA A 123 5.73 8.84 28.91
N PRO A 124 5.52 8.53 30.21
CA PRO A 124 4.79 7.33 30.57
C PRO A 124 3.40 7.42 29.92
N ALA A 125 3.17 6.59 28.91
CA ALA A 125 1.85 6.46 28.32
C ALA A 125 0.87 6.14 29.46
N PRO A 126 -0.28 6.82 29.55
CA PRO A 126 -1.32 6.39 30.47
C PRO A 126 -1.61 4.92 30.17
N LEU A 127 -1.54 4.09 31.21
CA LEU A 127 -1.71 2.65 31.08
C LEU A 127 -3.01 2.39 30.32
N SER A 128 -2.98 1.49 29.33
CA SER A 128 -4.24 1.04 28.75
C SER A 128 -5.08 0.39 29.87
N LYS A 129 -6.41 0.40 29.75
CA LYS A 129 -7.30 -0.22 30.76
C LYS A 129 -6.88 -1.66 31.09
N ASP A 130 -6.40 -2.39 30.09
CA ASP A 130 -5.88 -3.75 30.28
C ASP A 130 -4.59 -3.76 31.10
N GLN A 131 -3.68 -2.81 30.88
CA GLN A 131 -2.47 -2.68 31.68
C GLN A 131 -2.75 -2.22 33.12
N GLU A 132 -3.76 -1.37 33.33
CA GLU A 132 -4.26 -1.00 34.66
C GLU A 132 -4.81 -2.22 35.40
N LEU A 133 -5.73 -2.96 34.76
CA LEU A 133 -6.30 -4.19 35.30
C LEU A 133 -5.23 -5.24 35.59
N LEU A 134 -4.23 -5.41 34.72
CA LEU A 134 -3.13 -6.34 34.96
C LEU A 134 -2.22 -5.91 36.12
N THR A 135 -2.08 -4.61 36.35
CA THR A 135 -1.34 -4.08 37.50
C THR A 135 -2.12 -4.33 38.80
N GLU A 136 -3.43 -4.07 38.80
CA GLU A 136 -4.31 -4.39 39.92
C GLU A 136 -4.33 -5.89 40.24
N ILE A 137 -4.44 -6.75 39.22
CA ILE A 137 -4.40 -8.22 39.38
C ILE A 137 -3.08 -8.67 39.98
N ARG A 138 -1.94 -8.13 39.52
CA ARG A 138 -0.61 -8.44 40.08
C ARG A 138 -0.56 -8.08 41.57
N ASP A 139 -1.07 -6.91 41.93
CA ASP A 139 -1.00 -6.41 43.30
C ASP A 139 -1.95 -7.19 44.23
N LEU A 140 -3.13 -7.58 43.74
CA LEU A 140 -4.05 -8.49 44.45
C LEU A 140 -3.43 -9.88 44.66
N LEU A 141 -2.77 -10.46 43.65
CA LEU A 141 -2.08 -11.75 43.78
C LEU A 141 -0.91 -11.69 44.76
N LYS A 142 -0.13 -10.60 44.73
CA LYS A 142 1.00 -10.43 45.67
C LYS A 142 0.53 -10.29 47.11
N LYS A 143 -0.65 -9.69 47.33
CA LYS A 143 -1.29 -9.57 48.64
C LYS A 143 -1.92 -10.89 49.12
N GLN A 144 -2.25 -11.80 48.21
CA GLN A 144 -2.83 -13.10 48.52
C GLN A 144 -1.76 -14.20 48.74
N ASN A 145 -0.59 -14.06 48.12
CA ASN A 145 0.53 -14.99 48.21
C ASN A 145 1.62 -14.59 49.23
N GLY A 146 1.41 -13.52 50.01
CA GLY A 146 2.28 -13.09 51.11
C GLY A 146 1.51 -13.06 52.42
#